data_AF-A0A4Z0RTA2-F1
#
_entry.id   AF-A0A4Z0RTA2-F1
#
_cell.length_a   1.000
_cell.length_b   1.000
_cell.length_c   1.000
_cell.angle_alpha   90.00
_cell.angle_beta   90.00
_cell.angle_gamma   90.00
#
_symmetry.space_group_name_H-M   'P 1'
#
loop_
_entity.id
_entity.type
_entity.pdbx_description
1 polymer ?
#
loop_
_entity_poly.entity_id
_entity_poly.type
_entity_poly.pdbx_seq_one_letter_code
_entity_poly.pdbx_strand_id
1 'polypeptide(L)'
;MKKWLIGGVVAVVALILGAVGMNMYNEHQEEKFERRYESSVARSYSESIAKSSSSSSDVSSSAASGTATSVALPSEQEVVDRLKGNLDKFIADQKGGIIKTGSTEDIRDAFEDTYVETYQNELEAKFPGEANEDQIESLIDLGLLALNFDEKIAAAK
;
A
#
# COMPACT_ATOMS: atom_id res chain seq x y z
N MET A 1 -15.07 -19.47 -52.66
CA MET A 1 -14.65 -20.11 -51.38
C MET A 1 -13.30 -19.49 -51.00
N LYS A 2 -12.99 -18.94 -49.83
CA LYS A 2 -13.57 -18.92 -48.48
C LYS A 2 -13.12 -17.61 -47.81
N LYS A 3 -14.02 -17.10 -46.96
CA LYS A 3 -13.86 -15.94 -46.07
C LYS A 3 -12.97 -16.30 -44.87
N TRP A 4 -12.66 -15.28 -44.05
CA TRP A 4 -12.54 -15.27 -42.58
C TRP A 4 -11.20 -14.72 -42.03
N LEU A 5 -11.16 -13.38 -41.95
CA LEU A 5 -10.28 -12.57 -41.09
C LEU A 5 -11.16 -12.01 -39.95
N ILE A 6 -11.59 -12.84 -39.00
CA ILE A 6 -12.17 -12.41 -37.72
C ILE A 6 -11.78 -13.50 -36.72
N GLY A 7 -10.90 -13.18 -35.78
CA GLY A 7 -10.47 -14.13 -34.74
C GLY A 7 -9.58 -13.52 -33.65
N GLY A 8 -8.88 -12.42 -33.92
CA GLY A 8 -7.94 -11.84 -32.94
C GLY A 8 -8.56 -10.82 -31.96
N VAL A 9 -9.68 -10.19 -32.29
CA VAL A 9 -10.16 -8.99 -31.56
C VAL A 9 -11.09 -9.33 -30.38
N VAL A 10 -11.70 -10.51 -30.34
CA VAL A 10 -12.72 -10.84 -29.34
C VAL A 10 -12.14 -11.33 -28.01
N ALA A 11 -10.88 -11.80 -28.00
CA ALA A 11 -10.25 -12.30 -26.77
C ALA A 11 -9.88 -11.17 -25.79
N VAL A 12 -9.65 -9.95 -26.27
CA VAL A 12 -9.26 -8.82 -25.41
C VAL A 12 -10.46 -8.20 -24.68
N VAL A 13 -11.67 -8.29 -25.27
CA VAL A 13 -12.88 -7.73 -24.65
C VAL A 13 -13.39 -8.58 -23.48
N ALA A 14 -13.11 -9.89 -23.46
CA ALA A 14 -13.55 -10.78 -22.39
C ALA A 14 -12.76 -10.63 -21.07
N LEU A 15 -11.56 -10.04 -21.09
CA LEU A 15 -10.79 -9.78 -19.86
C LEU A 15 -11.20 -8.49 -19.13
N ILE A 16 -11.92 -7.58 -19.79
CA ILE A 16 -12.31 -6.30 -19.20
C ILE A 16 -13.57 -6.44 -18.30
N LEU A 17 -14.37 -7.49 -18.49
CA LEU A 17 -15.59 -7.71 -17.70
C LEU A 17 -15.35 -8.36 -16.32
N GLY A 18 -14.12 -8.76 -15.99
CA GLY A 18 -13.78 -9.30 -14.67
C GLY A 18 -13.66 -8.24 -13.56
N ALA A 19 -13.55 -6.96 -13.90
CA ALA A 19 -13.23 -5.89 -12.93
C ALA A 19 -14.45 -5.26 -12.25
N VAL A 20 -15.68 -5.57 -12.65
CA VAL A 20 -16.89 -4.93 -12.11
C VAL A 20 -17.47 -5.66 -10.87
N GLY A 21 -16.93 -6.83 -10.51
CA GLY A 21 -17.48 -7.69 -9.45
C GLY A 21 -17.09 -7.36 -8.01
N MET A 22 -16.11 -6.48 -7.76
CA MET A 22 -15.59 -6.21 -6.40
C MET A 22 -15.97 -4.84 -5.82
N ASN A 23 -16.89 -4.10 -6.45
CA ASN A 23 -17.21 -2.71 -6.06
C ASN A 23 -18.32 -2.57 -4.99
N MET A 24 -18.60 -3.58 -4.17
CA MET A 24 -19.61 -3.47 -3.09
C MET A 24 -19.08 -3.77 -1.68
N TYR A 25 -17.77 -3.98 -1.51
CA TYR A 25 -17.19 -4.24 -0.18
C TYR A 25 -16.36 -3.06 0.39
N ASN A 26 -16.04 -2.03 -0.42
CA ASN A 26 -15.15 -0.93 -0.01
C ASN A 26 -15.82 0.21 0.78
N GLU A 27 -17.11 0.47 0.59
CA GLU A 27 -17.78 1.62 1.23
C GLU A 27 -17.75 1.57 2.78
N HIS A 28 -17.61 0.38 3.38
CA HIS A 28 -17.49 0.25 4.84
C HIS A 28 -16.05 0.31 5.38
N GLN A 29 -15.03 0.24 4.52
CA GLN A 29 -13.61 0.33 4.91
C GLN A 29 -13.09 1.76 4.78
N GLU A 30 -13.59 2.52 3.82
CA GLU A 30 -13.22 3.93 3.58
C GLU A 30 -13.52 4.81 4.81
N GLU A 31 -14.71 4.68 5.41
CA GLU A 31 -15.08 5.44 6.63
C GLU A 31 -14.24 5.10 7.87
N LYS A 32 -13.64 3.90 7.92
CA LYS A 32 -12.75 3.52 9.03
C LYS A 32 -11.37 4.13 8.87
N PHE A 33 -10.90 4.29 7.63
CA PHE A 33 -9.58 4.81 7.33
C PHE A 33 -9.49 6.30 7.65
N GLU A 34 -10.44 7.12 7.15
CA GLU A 34 -10.46 8.57 7.42
C GLU A 34 -10.48 8.88 8.92
N ARG A 35 -11.30 8.14 9.69
CA ARG A 35 -11.42 8.35 11.14
C ARG A 35 -10.15 7.94 11.89
N ARG A 36 -9.38 6.97 11.39
CA ARG A 36 -8.11 6.54 12.01
C ARG A 36 -6.96 7.47 11.68
N TYR A 37 -6.90 7.99 10.45
CA TYR A 37 -5.91 8.96 9.99
C TYR A 37 -5.93 10.26 10.80
N GLU A 38 -7.12 10.83 11.06
CA GLU A 38 -7.22 12.03 11.91
C GLU A 38 -6.79 11.76 13.37
N SER A 39 -7.02 10.54 13.87
CA SER A 39 -6.67 10.18 15.25
C SER A 39 -5.16 9.96 15.44
N SER A 40 -4.47 9.43 14.43
CA SER A 40 -3.04 9.11 14.50
C SER A 40 -2.17 10.36 14.40
N VAL A 41 -2.53 11.32 13.55
CA VAL A 41 -1.85 12.62 13.48
C VAL A 41 -1.91 13.36 14.82
N ALA A 42 -3.07 13.36 15.49
CA ALA A 42 -3.23 13.97 16.81
C ALA A 42 -2.43 13.25 17.92
N ARG A 43 -2.29 11.92 17.82
CA ARG A 43 -1.55 11.11 18.80
C ARG A 43 -0.04 11.22 18.64
N SER A 44 0.48 11.29 17.42
CA SER A 44 1.92 11.44 17.14
C SER A 44 2.50 12.77 17.66
N TYR A 45 1.70 13.85 17.63
CA TYR A 45 2.07 15.12 18.27
C TYR A 45 2.09 15.05 19.81
N SER A 46 1.29 14.15 20.41
CA SER A 46 1.20 14.01 21.86
C SER A 46 2.31 13.08 22.42
N GLU A 47 2.65 12.01 21.70
CA GLU A 47 3.69 11.06 22.14
C GLU A 47 5.12 11.62 22.05
N SER A 48 5.39 12.53 21.11
CA SER A 48 6.68 13.20 21.00
C SER A 48 6.99 14.12 22.19
N ILE A 49 5.96 14.69 22.84
CA ILE A 49 6.12 15.49 24.06
C ILE A 49 6.33 14.60 25.29
N ALA A 50 5.60 13.48 25.40
CA ALA A 50 5.71 12.57 26.56
C ALA A 50 7.06 11.82 26.62
N LYS A 51 7.66 11.50 25.46
CA LYS A 51 8.92 10.74 25.39
C LYS A 51 10.17 11.55 25.77
N SER A 52 10.03 12.86 25.94
CA SER A 52 11.11 13.77 26.36
C SER A 52 11.27 13.85 27.89
N SER A 53 10.39 13.21 28.67
CA SER A 53 10.40 13.32 30.13
C SER A 53 10.05 11.99 30.80
N SER A 54 10.98 11.05 30.87
CA SER A 54 11.11 10.12 32.01
C SER A 54 12.36 9.26 31.89
N SER A 55 13.37 9.59 32.69
CA SER A 55 14.44 8.69 33.07
C SER A 55 13.97 7.76 34.19
N SER A 56 14.36 6.49 34.09
CA SER A 56 14.55 5.51 35.18
C SER A 56 13.32 4.97 35.92
N SER A 57 13.07 3.65 35.83
CA SER A 57 13.31 2.67 36.91
C SER A 57 12.66 1.32 36.59
N ASP A 58 13.41 0.24 36.84
CA ASP A 58 13.02 -1.17 36.78
C ASP A 58 11.72 -1.53 37.54
N VAL A 59 10.92 -2.44 36.98
CA VAL A 59 10.22 -3.50 37.75
C VAL A 59 9.98 -4.73 36.86
N SER A 60 10.43 -5.90 37.35
CA SER A 60 10.07 -7.21 36.83
C SER A 60 8.60 -7.52 37.07
N SER A 61 7.92 -8.04 36.05
CA SER A 61 6.78 -8.92 36.22
C SER A 61 6.82 -10.02 35.17
N SER A 62 7.07 -11.23 35.66
CA SER A 62 6.91 -12.51 34.99
C SER A 62 5.51 -12.65 34.38
N ALA A 63 5.44 -12.64 33.05
CA ALA A 63 4.34 -13.20 32.29
C ALA A 63 4.93 -14.25 31.35
N ALA A 64 4.27 -15.40 31.28
CA ALA A 64 4.69 -16.57 30.53
C ALA A 64 5.31 -16.21 29.19
N SER A 65 6.56 -16.63 28.96
CA SER A 65 7.11 -16.75 27.61
C SER A 65 6.34 -17.85 26.88
N GLY A 66 5.12 -17.51 26.43
CA GLY A 66 4.72 -17.96 25.12
C GLY A 66 5.82 -17.47 24.20
N THR A 67 6.49 -18.38 23.52
CA THR A 67 7.37 -18.04 22.42
C THR A 67 6.50 -17.26 21.43
N ALA A 68 6.49 -15.93 21.56
CA ALA A 68 6.05 -15.05 20.50
C ALA A 68 7.02 -15.39 19.38
N THR A 69 6.57 -16.25 18.46
CA THR A 69 7.23 -16.37 17.18
C THR A 69 7.09 -14.98 16.58
N SER A 70 8.09 -14.14 16.81
CA SER A 70 8.19 -12.84 16.14
C SER A 70 8.30 -13.21 14.67
N VAL A 71 7.17 -13.22 13.98
CA VAL A 71 7.16 -13.46 12.55
C VAL A 71 7.93 -12.28 11.98
N ALA A 72 9.09 -12.54 11.39
CA ALA A 72 9.94 -11.48 10.90
C ALA A 72 9.20 -10.79 9.76
N LEU A 73 8.75 -9.57 10.01
CA LEU A 73 8.23 -8.69 8.97
C LEU A 73 9.34 -8.44 7.93
N PRO A 74 8.96 -8.12 6.69
CA PRO A 74 9.92 -7.70 5.69
C PRO A 74 10.72 -6.49 6.21
N SER A 75 12.00 -6.43 5.84
CA SER A 75 12.81 -5.26 6.12
C SER A 75 12.30 -4.06 5.32
N GLU A 76 12.59 -2.85 5.84
CA GLU A 76 12.31 -1.59 5.14
C GLU A 76 12.83 -1.59 3.70
N GLN A 77 14.05 -2.10 3.49
CA GLN A 77 14.65 -2.18 2.16
C GLN A 77 13.86 -3.09 1.20
N GLU A 78 13.34 -4.22 1.69
CA GLU A 78 12.50 -5.12 0.87
C GLU A 78 11.18 -4.45 0.48
N VAL A 79 10.57 -3.71 1.40
CA VAL A 79 9.34 -2.93 1.15
C VAL A 79 9.61 -1.83 0.12
N VAL A 80 10.68 -1.07 0.29
CA VAL A 80 11.11 -0.02 -0.66
C VAL A 80 11.35 -0.60 -2.05
N ASP A 81 12.11 -1.69 -2.16
CA ASP A 81 12.42 -2.31 -3.45
C ASP A 81 11.17 -2.87 -4.13
N ARG A 82 10.26 -3.45 -3.34
CA ARG A 82 8.95 -3.91 -3.84
C ARG A 82 8.10 -2.76 -4.37
N LEU A 83 7.99 -1.67 -3.60
CA LEU A 83 7.22 -0.49 -3.99
C LEU A 83 7.83 0.21 -5.22
N LYS A 84 9.16 0.28 -5.33
CA LYS A 84 9.84 0.79 -6.53
C LYS A 84 9.50 -0.04 -7.76
N GLY A 85 9.56 -1.37 -7.64
CA GLY A 85 9.16 -2.27 -8.72
C GLY A 85 7.68 -2.11 -9.10
N ASN A 86 6.81 -1.89 -8.13
CA ASN A 86 5.40 -1.60 -8.37
C ASN A 86 5.20 -0.28 -9.11
N LEU A 87 5.91 0.79 -8.72
CA LEU A 87 5.84 2.09 -9.39
C LEU A 87 6.33 2.00 -10.83
N ASP A 88 7.45 1.30 -11.07
CA ASP A 88 7.96 1.09 -12.43
C ASP A 88 6.97 0.31 -13.30
N LYS A 89 6.31 -0.70 -12.71
CA LYS A 89 5.25 -1.46 -13.39
C LYS A 89 4.02 -0.59 -13.66
N PHE A 90 3.55 0.19 -12.70
CA PHE A 90 2.43 1.10 -12.87
C PHE A 90 2.68 2.11 -14.00
N ILE A 91 3.87 2.73 -14.03
CA ILE A 91 4.27 3.64 -15.12
C ILE A 91 4.24 2.93 -16.47
N ALA A 92 4.73 1.69 -16.54
CA ALA A 92 4.72 0.91 -17.78
C ALA A 92 3.29 0.57 -18.24
N ASP A 93 2.43 0.15 -17.32
CA ASP A 93 1.04 -0.25 -17.56
C ASP A 93 0.18 0.96 -17.95
N GLN A 94 0.47 2.15 -17.41
CA GLN A 94 -0.31 3.38 -17.59
C GLN A 94 0.33 4.40 -18.55
N LYS A 95 1.41 4.04 -19.26
CA LYS A 95 2.21 4.94 -20.12
C LYS A 95 1.41 5.72 -21.16
N GLY A 96 0.28 5.19 -21.61
CA GLY A 96 -0.61 5.84 -22.58
C GLY A 96 -1.84 6.52 -21.95
N GLY A 97 -2.08 6.30 -20.66
CA GLY A 97 -3.26 6.73 -19.93
C GLY A 97 -2.94 7.83 -18.92
N ILE A 98 -3.26 7.58 -17.65
CA ILE A 98 -3.22 8.57 -16.58
C ILE A 98 -1.83 9.19 -16.38
N ILE A 99 -0.74 8.48 -16.72
CA ILE A 99 0.62 9.04 -16.68
C ILE A 99 0.73 10.30 -17.55
N LYS A 100 0.10 10.34 -18.73
CA LYS A 100 0.19 11.47 -19.66
C LYS A 100 -0.81 12.58 -19.38
N THR A 101 -2.02 12.21 -18.97
CA THR A 101 -3.16 13.14 -18.91
C THR A 101 -3.57 13.53 -17.51
N GLY A 102 -3.20 12.73 -16.51
CA GLY A 102 -3.57 12.95 -15.11
C GLY A 102 -2.70 14.01 -14.42
N SER A 103 -3.28 14.61 -13.38
CA SER A 103 -2.49 15.36 -12.40
C SER A 103 -1.56 14.42 -11.63
N THR A 104 -0.53 14.96 -10.97
CA THR A 104 0.35 14.13 -10.15
C THR A 104 -0.41 13.49 -8.99
N GLU A 105 -1.44 14.17 -8.46
CA GLU A 105 -2.33 13.65 -7.43
C GLU A 105 -3.16 12.47 -7.96
N ASP A 106 -3.85 12.61 -9.10
CA ASP A 106 -4.64 11.51 -9.67
C ASP A 106 -3.78 10.27 -10.00
N ILE A 107 -2.53 10.50 -10.44
CA ILE A 107 -1.57 9.43 -10.72
C ILE A 107 -1.13 8.74 -9.42
N ARG A 108 -0.99 9.50 -8.32
CA ARG A 108 -0.64 8.97 -7.00
C ARG A 108 -1.76 8.13 -6.44
N ASP A 109 -2.99 8.66 -6.42
CA ASP A 109 -4.16 7.94 -5.92
C ASP A 109 -4.33 6.63 -6.69
N ALA A 110 -4.26 6.65 -8.02
CA ALA A 110 -4.35 5.43 -8.83
C ALA A 110 -3.23 4.41 -8.55
N PHE A 111 -2.02 4.87 -8.21
CA PHE A 111 -0.92 4.00 -7.83
C PHE A 111 -1.16 3.38 -6.45
N GLU A 112 -1.59 4.19 -5.49
CA GLU A 112 -1.88 3.77 -4.12
C GLU A 112 -2.99 2.72 -4.10
N ASP A 113 -4.13 3.00 -4.73
CA ASP A 113 -5.27 2.07 -4.85
C ASP A 113 -4.88 0.75 -5.51
N THR A 114 -4.12 0.81 -6.60
CA THR A 114 -3.89 -0.40 -7.40
C THR A 114 -2.77 -1.26 -6.83
N TYR A 115 -1.65 -0.65 -6.39
CA TYR A 115 -0.44 -1.40 -6.06
C TYR A 115 -0.07 -1.35 -4.59
N VAL A 116 -0.35 -0.25 -3.90
CA VAL A 116 0.04 -0.08 -2.48
C VAL A 116 -0.96 -0.82 -1.60
N GLU A 117 -2.26 -0.59 -1.80
CA GLU A 117 -3.33 -1.28 -1.07
C GLU A 117 -3.23 -2.81 -1.27
N THR A 118 -3.03 -3.25 -2.51
CA THR A 118 -2.81 -4.68 -2.81
C THR A 118 -1.61 -5.23 -2.05
N TYR A 119 -0.50 -4.50 -1.99
CA TYR A 119 0.70 -4.97 -1.30
C TYR A 119 0.53 -4.99 0.22
N GLN A 120 -0.13 -3.99 0.81
CA GLN A 120 -0.47 -3.98 2.23
C GLN A 120 -1.36 -5.18 2.58
N ASN A 121 -2.43 -5.42 1.82
CA ASN A 121 -3.31 -6.58 1.99
C ASN A 121 -2.54 -7.92 1.91
N GLU A 122 -1.58 -8.03 0.98
CA GLU A 122 -0.71 -9.21 0.89
C GLU A 122 0.16 -9.41 2.14
N LEU A 123 0.67 -8.31 2.73
CA LEU A 123 1.49 -8.36 3.93
C LEU A 123 0.65 -8.73 5.15
N GLU A 124 -0.51 -8.10 5.35
CA GLU A 124 -1.42 -8.39 6.45
C GLU A 124 -1.92 -9.85 6.40
N ALA A 125 -2.20 -10.37 5.21
CA ALA A 125 -2.57 -11.78 5.03
C ALA A 125 -1.42 -12.75 5.37
N LYS A 126 -0.17 -12.36 5.10
CA LYS A 126 1.03 -13.17 5.42
C LYS A 126 1.45 -13.06 6.89
N PHE A 127 1.21 -11.91 7.50
CA PHE A 127 1.65 -11.56 8.85
C PHE A 127 0.45 -11.06 9.68
N PRO A 128 -0.56 -11.92 9.93
CA PRO A 128 -1.79 -11.49 10.60
C PRO A 128 -1.53 -11.04 12.03
N GLY A 129 -2.32 -10.08 12.50
CA GLY A 129 -2.36 -9.62 13.89
C GLY A 129 -2.21 -8.11 14.01
N GLU A 130 -2.98 -7.50 14.92
CA GLU A 130 -3.07 -6.05 15.12
C GLU A 130 -1.69 -5.38 15.32
N ALA A 131 -0.79 -6.01 16.08
CA ALA A 131 0.56 -5.47 16.29
C ALA A 131 1.42 -5.49 15.02
N ASN A 132 1.15 -6.40 14.07
CA ASN A 132 1.84 -6.46 12.79
C ASN A 132 1.22 -5.48 11.80
N GLU A 133 -0.11 -5.30 11.81
CA GLU A 133 -0.83 -4.33 10.96
C GLU A 133 -0.24 -2.92 11.12
N ASP A 134 -0.11 -2.43 12.36
CA ASP A 134 0.49 -1.11 12.64
C ASP A 134 1.93 -0.98 12.11
N GLN A 135 2.69 -2.06 12.20
CA GLN A 135 4.09 -2.10 11.74
C GLN A 135 4.19 -2.17 10.22
N ILE A 136 3.27 -2.88 9.56
CA ILE A 136 3.17 -2.99 8.11
C ILE A 136 2.80 -1.63 7.52
N GLU A 137 1.80 -0.95 8.08
CA GLU A 137 1.40 0.40 7.66
C GLU A 137 2.59 1.37 7.77
N SER A 138 3.28 1.36 8.91
CA SER A 138 4.48 2.19 9.13
C SER A 138 5.60 1.90 8.11
N LEU A 139 5.80 0.64 7.74
CA LEU A 139 6.80 0.24 6.75
C LEU A 139 6.42 0.70 5.33
N ILE A 140 5.13 0.60 4.98
CA ILE A 140 4.61 1.05 3.68
C ILE A 140 4.77 2.56 3.56
N ASP A 141 4.38 3.34 4.57
CA ASP A 141 4.53 4.80 4.59
C ASP A 141 5.97 5.24 4.38
N LEU A 142 6.90 4.62 5.11
CA LEU A 142 8.32 4.90 4.97
C LEU A 142 8.84 4.52 3.57
N GLY A 143 8.33 3.41 3.04
CA GLY A 143 8.59 2.96 1.69
C GLY A 143 8.15 3.96 0.62
N LEU A 144 6.93 4.51 0.75
CA LEU A 144 6.37 5.53 -0.15
C LEU A 144 7.19 6.82 -0.13
N LEU A 145 7.62 7.27 1.05
CA LEU A 145 8.50 8.44 1.19
C LEU A 145 9.83 8.26 0.44
N ALA A 146 10.33 7.03 0.32
CA ALA A 146 11.58 6.71 -0.36
C ALA A 146 11.45 6.50 -1.89
N LEU A 147 10.24 6.58 -2.46
CA LEU A 147 10.00 6.28 -3.88
C LEU A 147 10.47 7.37 -4.85
N ASN A 148 10.71 8.60 -4.39
CA ASN A 148 10.88 9.78 -5.24
C ASN A 148 9.78 9.85 -6.32
N PHE A 149 8.52 9.65 -5.90
CA PHE A 149 7.37 9.45 -6.78
C PHE A 149 7.26 10.57 -7.83
N ASP A 150 7.29 11.83 -7.39
CA ASP A 150 7.09 12.98 -8.27
C ASP A 150 8.18 13.08 -9.34
N GLU A 151 9.43 12.76 -9.01
CA GLU A 151 10.56 12.75 -9.96
C GLU A 151 10.39 11.65 -11.01
N LYS A 152 10.00 10.44 -10.58
CA LYS A 152 9.75 9.31 -11.48
C LYS A 152 8.57 9.57 -12.42
N ILE A 153 7.47 10.13 -11.92
CA ILE A 153 6.32 10.49 -12.76
C ILE A 153 6.68 11.63 -13.72
N ALA A 154 7.41 12.65 -13.27
CA ALA A 154 7.87 13.73 -14.13
C ALA A 154 8.77 13.23 -15.28
N ALA A 155 9.63 12.24 -15.03
CA ALA A 155 10.47 11.62 -16.06
C ALA A 155 9.68 10.72 -17.04
N ALA A 156 8.50 10.25 -16.65
CA ALA A 156 7.68 9.34 -17.44
C ALA A 156 6.62 10.03 -18.32
N LYS A 157 6.33 11.31 -18.06
CA LYS A 157 5.43 12.17 -18.86
C LYS A 157 6.02 12.50 -20.23
#